data_AF-A0A952VJM3-F1
#
_entry.id   AF-A0A952VJM3-F1
#
_cell.length_a   1.000
_cell.length_b   1.000
_cell.length_c   1.000
_cell.angle_alpha   90.00
_cell.angle_beta   90.00
_cell.angle_gamma   90.00
#
_symmetry.space_group_name_H-M   'P 1'
#
loop_
_entity.id
_entity.type
_entity.pdbx_description
1 polymer ?
#
loop_
_entity_poly.entity_id
_entity_poly.type
_entity_poly.pdbx_seq_one_letter_code
_entity_poly.pdbx_strand_id
1 'polypeptide(L)'
;MNDLIKMLAVAGTAIALSVSLPGCGESSESKSAGTHSADDGHDHAGDGDDHEGHDHAEGEHGEHDDHDHGEMRSLGSVTIAGTTLAVSVSSDIKPSSEVHLDLEVESGPIPAAVRFWIGDEAGTGALKSKADAHDDHFHGQTEALATMAGASLWIEIETARGERQAAAVSLE
;
A
#
# COMPACT_ATOMS: atom_id res chain seq x y z
N MET A 1 28.04 -7.05 36.60
CA MET A 1 28.22 -5.87 35.74
C MET A 1 27.07 -5.94 34.76
N ASN A 2 25.96 -5.32 35.14
CA ASN A 2 24.70 -5.37 34.41
C ASN A 2 24.30 -3.91 34.27
N ASP A 3 24.71 -3.32 33.16
CA ASP A 3 24.44 -1.93 32.87
C ASP A 3 23.00 -1.79 32.38
N LEU A 4 22.17 -1.34 33.32
CA LEU A 4 20.89 -0.69 33.07
C LEU A 4 21.13 0.54 32.19
N ILE A 5 20.83 0.45 30.90
CA ILE A 5 20.64 1.63 30.07
C ILE A 5 19.15 1.92 30.02
N LYS A 6 18.78 2.92 30.83
CA LYS A 6 17.48 3.59 30.86
C LYS A 6 17.17 4.13 29.46
N MET A 7 16.16 3.59 28.79
CA MET A 7 15.55 4.27 27.65
C MET A 7 14.80 5.50 28.18
N LEU A 8 15.38 6.67 27.87
CA LEU A 8 14.82 7.98 28.15
C LEU A 8 13.72 8.23 27.11
N ALA A 9 12.47 8.37 27.58
CA ALA A 9 11.37 8.83 26.76
C ALA A 9 11.65 10.26 26.27
N VAL A 10 11.80 10.44 24.96
CA VAL A 10 11.77 11.76 24.33
C VAL A 10 10.35 12.03 23.88
N ALA A 11 9.65 12.85 24.67
CA ALA A 11 8.47 13.56 24.22
C ALA A 11 8.93 14.66 23.24
N GLY A 12 8.64 14.48 21.95
CA GLY A 12 8.95 15.43 20.88
C GLY A 12 7.67 16.08 20.35
N THR A 13 7.60 17.40 20.49
CA THR A 13 6.47 18.29 20.25
C THR A 13 5.97 18.32 18.80
N ALA A 14 4.66 18.16 18.59
CA ALA A 14 4.00 18.42 17.32
C ALA A 14 4.02 19.92 16.98
N ILE A 15 4.62 20.29 15.85
CA ILE A 15 4.51 21.63 15.26
C ILE A 15 3.55 21.52 14.08
N ALA A 16 2.30 21.95 14.29
CA ALA A 16 1.33 22.12 13.22
C ALA A 16 1.58 23.46 12.51
N LEU A 17 2.01 23.42 11.25
CA LEU A 17 2.08 24.59 10.37
C LEU A 17 0.88 24.55 9.41
N SER A 18 -0.19 25.26 9.77
CA SER A 18 -1.34 25.53 8.92
C SER A 18 -1.05 26.70 7.97
N VAL A 19 -0.85 26.40 6.68
CA VAL A 19 -0.82 27.42 5.62
C VAL A 19 -2.22 27.54 5.02
N SER A 20 -2.93 28.62 5.35
CA SER A 20 -4.15 29.04 4.66
C SER A 20 -3.77 29.90 3.46
N LEU A 21 -4.15 29.46 2.25
CA LEU A 21 -4.08 30.27 1.03
C LEU A 21 -5.38 31.07 0.88
N PRO A 22 -5.33 32.40 0.69
CA PRO A 22 -6.50 33.19 0.34
C PRO A 22 -6.94 32.92 -1.10
N GLY A 23 -8.23 32.67 -1.28
CA GLY A 23 -8.90 32.63 -2.58
C GLY A 23 -9.17 34.03 -3.15
N CYS A 24 -9.31 34.06 -4.48
CA CYS A 24 -9.98 35.05 -5.37
C CYS A 24 -9.42 34.79 -6.79
N GLY A 25 -10.16 34.65 -7.89
CA GLY A 25 -11.59 34.76 -8.17
C GLY A 25 -11.86 34.41 -9.65
N GLU A 26 -13.14 34.18 -9.93
CA GLU A 26 -13.89 34.07 -11.20
C GLU A 26 -13.56 35.23 -12.19
N SER A 27 -13.72 35.21 -13.52
CA SER A 27 -14.76 34.70 -14.43
C SER A 27 -14.16 34.63 -15.86
N SER A 28 -14.67 33.88 -16.84
CA SER A 28 -15.78 34.33 -17.69
C SER A 28 -16.22 33.24 -18.69
N GLU A 29 -17.53 33.15 -18.86
CA GLU A 29 -18.27 32.38 -19.86
C GLU A 29 -17.89 32.70 -21.31
N SER A 30 -18.06 31.70 -22.17
CA SER A 30 -18.44 31.92 -23.57
C SER A 30 -19.42 30.84 -23.99
N LYS A 31 -20.71 31.19 -23.97
CA LYS A 31 -21.77 30.44 -24.65
C LYS A 31 -21.59 30.61 -26.15
N SER A 32 -21.68 29.52 -26.91
CA SER A 32 -22.35 29.58 -28.19
C SER A 32 -23.05 28.26 -28.47
N ALA A 33 -24.29 28.40 -28.92
CA ALA A 33 -25.24 27.36 -29.19
C ALA A 33 -24.85 26.50 -30.40
N GLY A 34 -25.24 25.22 -30.35
CA GLY A 34 -25.18 24.29 -31.47
C GLY A 34 -26.10 23.11 -31.19
N THR A 35 -27.34 23.22 -31.62
CA THR A 35 -28.38 22.18 -31.57
C THR A 35 -28.17 21.19 -32.70
N HIS A 36 -27.88 19.92 -32.39
CA HIS A 36 -28.06 18.82 -33.33
C HIS A 36 -28.61 17.60 -32.58
N SER A 37 -29.92 17.36 -32.73
CA SER A 37 -30.54 16.05 -32.51
C SER A 37 -30.59 15.31 -33.85
N ALA A 38 -30.13 14.06 -33.87
CA ALA A 38 -30.54 12.93 -34.71
C ALA A 38 -29.51 11.82 -34.41
N ASP A 39 -29.85 10.76 -33.68
CA ASP A 39 -30.51 9.55 -34.21
C ASP A 39 -29.64 8.86 -35.26
N ASP A 40 -28.89 7.86 -34.80
CA ASP A 40 -28.41 6.75 -35.62
C ASP A 40 -28.58 5.48 -34.78
N GLY A 41 -29.83 5.04 -34.70
CA GLY A 41 -30.13 3.65 -34.34
C GLY A 41 -29.57 2.73 -35.42
N HIS A 42 -28.78 1.76 -35.03
CA HIS A 42 -28.47 0.63 -35.89
C HIS A 42 -29.28 -0.56 -35.42
N ASP A 43 -30.45 -0.72 -36.06
CA ASP A 43 -31.25 -1.93 -36.04
C ASP A 43 -30.46 -3.06 -36.73
N HIS A 44 -30.01 -4.04 -35.96
CA HIS A 44 -29.61 -5.33 -36.50
C HIS A 44 -30.86 -6.23 -36.55
N ALA A 45 -31.61 -6.13 -37.66
CA ALA A 45 -32.55 -7.16 -38.07
C ALA A 45 -31.76 -8.43 -38.41
N GLY A 46 -32.20 -9.56 -37.83
CA GLY A 46 -31.47 -10.82 -37.71
C GLY A 46 -31.18 -11.58 -39.00
N ASP A 47 -30.30 -12.58 -38.89
CA ASP A 47 -30.69 -14.00 -38.88
C ASP A 47 -29.47 -14.81 -38.37
N GLY A 48 -29.74 -15.99 -37.81
CA GLY A 48 -28.86 -16.65 -36.83
C GLY A 48 -27.57 -17.28 -37.36
N ASP A 49 -26.65 -17.49 -36.43
CA ASP A 49 -25.73 -18.62 -36.44
C ASP A 49 -25.59 -19.11 -34.99
N ASP A 50 -25.85 -20.40 -34.83
CA ASP A 50 -25.98 -21.11 -33.58
C ASP A 50 -24.66 -21.12 -32.81
N HIS A 51 -24.61 -20.45 -31.65
CA HIS A 51 -23.61 -20.74 -30.65
C HIS A 51 -24.23 -21.67 -29.62
N GLU A 52 -23.97 -22.96 -29.85
CA GLU A 52 -24.23 -24.07 -28.95
C GLU A 52 -23.92 -23.66 -27.51
N GLY A 53 -24.95 -23.75 -26.66
CA GLY A 53 -24.85 -23.43 -25.26
C GLY A 53 -23.71 -24.20 -24.61
N HIS A 54 -22.76 -23.47 -24.05
CA HIS A 54 -21.84 -24.04 -23.09
C HIS A 54 -22.62 -24.21 -21.78
N ASP A 55 -23.14 -25.42 -21.58
CA ASP A 55 -23.54 -25.91 -20.27
C ASP A 55 -22.32 -25.80 -19.34
N HIS A 56 -22.35 -24.84 -18.41
CA HIS A 56 -21.45 -24.85 -17.27
C HIS A 56 -21.89 -25.99 -16.35
N ALA A 57 -21.43 -27.19 -16.68
CA ALA A 57 -21.40 -28.29 -15.73
C ALA A 57 -20.66 -27.80 -14.48
N GLU A 58 -21.34 -27.87 -13.34
CA GLU A 58 -20.83 -27.50 -12.04
C GLU A 58 -19.66 -28.42 -11.67
N GLY A 59 -18.47 -28.02 -12.09
CA GLY A 59 -17.19 -28.61 -11.76
C GLY A 59 -16.43 -27.64 -10.88
N GLU A 60 -16.37 -28.00 -9.60
CA GLU A 60 -15.24 -27.81 -8.70
C GLU A 60 -14.64 -26.40 -8.58
N HIS A 61 -15.01 -25.74 -7.48
CA HIS A 61 -14.16 -24.95 -6.58
C HIS A 61 -13.08 -24.09 -7.24
N GLY A 62 -13.36 -22.78 -7.22
CA GLY A 62 -12.52 -21.72 -7.74
C GLY A 62 -11.03 -21.90 -7.44
N GLU A 63 -10.27 -21.84 -8.51
CA GLU A 63 -8.87 -21.44 -8.45
C GLU A 63 -8.89 -19.96 -8.09
N HIS A 64 -8.71 -19.69 -6.80
CA HIS A 64 -8.32 -18.37 -6.37
C HIS A 64 -7.02 -18.04 -7.11
N ASP A 65 -6.97 -16.89 -7.76
CA ASP A 65 -5.74 -16.33 -8.32
C ASP A 65 -4.77 -16.13 -7.14
N ASP A 66 -3.97 -17.14 -6.82
CA ASP A 66 -2.87 -17.02 -5.88
C ASP A 66 -1.86 -16.11 -6.56
N HIS A 67 -1.89 -14.81 -6.25
CA HIS A 67 -0.83 -13.87 -6.63
C HIS A 67 0.44 -14.25 -5.86
N ASP A 68 1.10 -15.33 -6.29
CA ASP A 68 2.31 -15.87 -5.68
C ASP A 68 3.47 -14.92 -5.97
N HIS A 69 3.89 -14.19 -4.94
CA HIS A 69 4.98 -13.22 -5.01
C HIS A 69 6.37 -13.87 -5.05
N GLY A 70 6.49 -15.18 -5.24
CA GLY A 70 7.74 -15.94 -5.11
C GLY A 70 8.03 -16.34 -3.65
N GLU A 71 9.06 -17.18 -3.45
CA GLU A 71 9.41 -17.69 -2.11
C GLU A 71 9.71 -16.55 -1.11
N MET A 72 8.90 -16.48 -0.06
CA MET A 72 9.01 -15.45 0.97
C MET A 72 10.03 -15.81 2.05
N ARG A 73 10.95 -14.89 2.32
CA ARG A 73 11.87 -14.91 3.47
C ARG A 73 11.33 -14.03 4.58
N SER A 74 11.20 -14.57 5.79
CA SER A 74 10.86 -13.79 6.98
C SER A 74 11.99 -12.85 7.41
N LEU A 75 11.64 -11.63 7.79
CA LEU A 75 12.49 -10.63 8.46
C LEU A 75 12.20 -10.52 9.97
N GLY A 76 11.33 -11.38 10.49
CA GLY A 76 10.87 -11.36 11.89
C GLY A 76 9.56 -10.60 12.09
N SER A 77 9.29 -10.17 13.33
CA SER A 77 8.06 -9.46 13.69
C SER A 77 8.35 -8.09 14.31
N VAL A 78 7.43 -7.15 14.15
CA VAL A 78 7.51 -5.80 14.71
C VAL A 78 6.17 -5.38 15.34
N THR A 79 6.22 -4.74 16.51
CA THR A 79 5.02 -4.20 17.16
C THR A 79 4.98 -2.67 17.02
N ILE A 80 3.91 -2.15 16.42
CA ILE A 80 3.71 -0.73 16.13
C ILE A 80 2.26 -0.37 16.49
N ALA A 81 2.05 0.72 17.24
CA ALA A 81 0.71 1.16 17.66
C ALA A 81 -0.17 0.07 18.33
N GLY A 82 0.45 -0.95 18.94
CA GLY A 82 -0.24 -2.08 19.58
C GLY A 82 -0.57 -3.25 18.65
N THR A 83 -0.25 -3.17 17.36
CA THR A 83 -0.35 -4.24 16.36
C THR A 83 1.00 -4.93 16.20
N THR A 84 1.03 -6.25 16.23
CA THR A 84 2.23 -7.03 15.90
C THR A 84 2.09 -7.58 14.49
N LEU A 85 3.06 -7.25 13.64
CA LEU A 85 3.13 -7.69 12.25
C LEU A 85 4.28 -8.68 12.09
N ALA A 86 4.03 -9.85 11.49
CA ALA A 86 5.08 -10.67 10.90
C ALA A 86 5.44 -10.11 9.53
N VAL A 87 6.73 -9.96 9.25
CA VAL A 87 7.26 -9.27 8.07
C VAL A 87 8.01 -10.27 7.21
N SER A 88 7.65 -10.36 5.94
CA SER A 88 8.34 -11.23 4.96
C SER A 88 8.57 -10.50 3.64
N VAL A 89 9.60 -10.93 2.90
CA VAL A 89 9.96 -10.39 1.58
C VAL A 89 10.26 -11.50 0.58
N SER A 90 9.88 -11.32 -0.69
CA SER A 90 10.03 -12.39 -1.69
C SER A 90 11.41 -12.46 -2.37
N SER A 91 12.36 -11.60 -1.99
CA SER A 91 13.66 -11.51 -2.65
C SER A 91 14.77 -10.99 -1.74
N ASP A 92 16.03 -11.15 -2.17
CA ASP A 92 17.15 -10.40 -1.60
C ASP A 92 16.93 -8.90 -1.78
N ILE A 93 17.13 -8.14 -0.72
CA ILE A 93 17.09 -6.68 -0.76
C ILE A 93 18.45 -6.19 -1.23
N LYS A 94 18.54 -5.75 -2.48
CA LYS A 94 19.77 -5.25 -3.10
C LYS A 94 19.61 -3.76 -3.44
N PRO A 95 20.70 -3.00 -3.57
CA PRO A 95 20.60 -1.61 -4.00
C PRO A 95 19.83 -1.49 -5.33
N SER A 96 18.89 -0.54 -5.40
CA SER A 96 18.06 -0.29 -6.59
C SER A 96 17.24 -1.51 -7.07
N SER A 97 16.92 -2.45 -6.18
CA SER A 97 16.01 -3.56 -6.50
C SER A 97 14.59 -3.27 -6.02
N GLU A 98 13.61 -3.77 -6.78
CA GLU A 98 12.25 -3.92 -6.29
C GLU A 98 12.18 -5.02 -5.23
N VAL A 99 11.37 -4.80 -4.20
CA VAL A 99 11.14 -5.70 -3.09
C VAL A 99 9.63 -5.80 -2.88
N HIS A 100 9.09 -7.03 -2.94
CA HIS A 100 7.73 -7.31 -2.50
C HIS A 100 7.73 -7.66 -1.02
N LEU A 101 6.74 -7.16 -0.30
CA LEU A 101 6.56 -7.31 1.13
C LEU A 101 5.20 -7.92 1.40
N ASP A 102 5.18 -8.90 2.31
CA ASP A 102 3.97 -9.35 3.00
C ASP A 102 4.07 -9.05 4.49
N LEU A 103 2.96 -8.62 5.04
CA LEU A 103 2.80 -8.17 6.40
C LEU A 103 1.52 -8.81 6.96
N GLU A 104 1.69 -9.74 7.90
CA GLU A 104 0.60 -10.48 8.51
C GLU A 104 0.35 -9.99 9.94
N VAL A 105 -0.88 -9.64 10.30
CA VAL A 105 -1.21 -9.27 11.69
C VAL A 105 -1.27 -10.51 12.57
N GLU A 106 -0.23 -10.72 13.39
CA GLU A 106 -0.20 -11.82 14.36
C GLU A 106 -1.07 -11.55 15.60
N SER A 107 -1.17 -10.27 15.99
CA SER A 107 -1.99 -9.84 17.14
C SER A 107 -2.23 -8.34 17.19
N GLY A 108 -3.23 -7.92 17.97
CA GLY A 108 -3.56 -6.51 18.18
C GLY A 108 -4.67 -6.01 17.24
N PRO A 109 -4.88 -4.69 17.14
CA PRO A 109 -5.89 -4.12 16.25
C PRO A 109 -5.43 -4.18 14.79
N ILE A 110 -6.38 -4.35 13.86
CA ILE A 110 -6.09 -4.25 12.42
C ILE A 110 -5.81 -2.79 12.04
N PRO A 111 -4.67 -2.50 11.37
CA PRO A 111 -4.36 -1.16 10.85
C PRO A 111 -5.41 -0.64 9.87
N ALA A 112 -5.64 0.67 9.86
CA ALA A 112 -6.43 1.31 8.81
C ALA A 112 -5.64 1.47 7.50
N ALA A 113 -4.31 1.59 7.61
CA ALA A 113 -3.38 1.54 6.50
C ALA A 113 -1.99 1.16 7.00
N VAL A 114 -1.22 0.51 6.12
CA VAL A 114 0.21 0.28 6.33
C VAL A 114 0.99 0.92 5.18
N ARG A 115 2.08 1.61 5.50
CA ARG A 115 3.03 2.15 4.53
C ARG A 115 4.42 1.65 4.84
N PHE A 116 5.25 1.52 3.82
CA PHE A 116 6.62 1.06 4.00
C PHE A 116 7.58 1.66 2.99
N TRP A 117 8.85 1.70 3.37
CA TRP A 117 9.96 2.13 2.52
C TRP A 117 11.28 1.57 3.03
N ILE A 118 12.28 1.52 2.15
CA ILE A 118 13.62 1.05 2.48
C ILE A 118 14.56 2.26 2.46
N GLY A 119 15.16 2.60 3.61
CA GLY A 119 16.02 3.78 3.73
C GLY A 119 16.14 4.30 5.17
N ASP A 120 16.24 5.62 5.31
CA ASP A 120 16.22 6.31 6.62
C ASP A 120 14.78 6.49 7.14
N GLU A 121 14.64 6.89 8.41
CA GLU A 121 13.33 7.13 9.06
C GLU A 121 12.49 8.18 8.33
N ALA A 122 13.13 9.19 7.76
CA ALA A 122 12.43 10.23 7.02
C ALA A 122 11.89 9.72 5.67
N GLY A 123 12.47 8.64 5.14
CA GLY A 123 12.30 8.16 3.77
C GLY A 123 12.91 9.10 2.75
N THR A 124 14.03 9.73 3.06
CA THR A 124 14.73 10.68 2.19
C THR A 124 15.15 9.98 0.90
N GLY A 125 14.53 10.37 -0.22
CA GLY A 125 14.80 9.80 -1.54
C GLY A 125 14.28 8.37 -1.74
N ALA A 126 13.63 7.78 -0.73
CA ALA A 126 13.02 6.46 -0.83
C ALA A 126 11.62 6.57 -1.43
N LEU A 127 11.22 5.52 -2.17
CA LEU A 127 9.82 5.37 -2.57
C LEU A 127 9.03 4.85 -1.38
N LYS A 128 8.05 5.65 -0.93
CA LYS A 128 7.09 5.22 0.10
C LYS A 128 5.87 4.60 -0.57
N SER A 129 5.62 3.35 -0.26
CA SER A 129 4.47 2.60 -0.78
C SER A 129 3.41 2.45 0.31
N LYS A 130 2.14 2.43 -0.10
CA LYS A 130 1.03 2.00 0.76
C LYS A 130 0.69 0.57 0.37
N ALA A 131 0.55 -0.30 1.37
CA ALA A 131 0.15 -1.68 1.16
C ALA A 131 -1.32 -1.76 0.73
N ASP A 132 -1.62 -2.73 -0.13
CA ASP A 132 -2.96 -3.23 -0.34
C ASP A 132 -3.34 -4.13 0.84
N ALA A 133 -4.59 -4.03 1.28
CA ALA A 133 -5.07 -4.69 2.49
C ALA A 133 -6.14 -5.73 2.14
N HIS A 134 -5.99 -6.92 2.70
CA HIS A 134 -6.95 -8.00 2.68
C HIS A 134 -7.14 -8.48 4.13
N ASP A 135 -8.11 -7.90 4.83
CA ASP A 135 -8.37 -8.14 6.26
C ASP A 135 -7.12 -7.93 7.15
N ASP A 136 -6.53 -9.02 7.66
CA ASP A 136 -5.33 -9.06 8.50
C ASP A 136 -4.01 -9.20 7.72
N HIS A 137 -4.10 -9.31 6.39
CA HIS A 137 -2.97 -9.43 5.49
C HIS A 137 -2.75 -8.13 4.71
N PHE A 138 -1.50 -7.67 4.63
CA PHE A 138 -1.12 -6.48 3.88
C PHE A 138 0.07 -6.81 2.99
N HIS A 139 0.00 -6.40 1.73
CA HIS A 139 1.07 -6.70 0.77
C HIS A 139 1.33 -5.54 -0.19
N GLY A 140 2.49 -5.54 -0.81
CA GLY A 140 2.84 -4.58 -1.85
C GLY A 140 4.32 -4.56 -2.15
N GLN A 141 4.75 -3.59 -2.97
CA GLN A 141 6.15 -3.47 -3.39
C GLN A 141 6.72 -2.07 -3.17
N THR A 142 8.04 -2.00 -2.98
CA THR A 142 8.82 -0.76 -3.00
C THR A 142 10.19 -1.01 -3.63
N GLU A 143 10.95 0.06 -3.87
CA GLU A 143 12.32 -0.02 -4.36
C GLU A 143 13.31 0.33 -3.24
N ALA A 144 14.36 -0.47 -3.14
CA ALA A 144 15.49 -0.19 -2.26
C ALA A 144 16.36 0.94 -2.83
N LEU A 145 16.89 1.78 -1.94
CA LEU A 145 17.78 2.88 -2.34
C LEU A 145 19.04 2.36 -3.04
N ALA A 146 19.61 3.21 -3.92
CA ALA A 146 20.90 2.93 -4.55
C ALA A 146 22.07 2.82 -3.54
N THR A 147 21.93 3.45 -2.37
CA THR A 147 22.87 3.32 -1.25
C THR A 147 22.16 2.75 -0.03
N MET A 148 22.66 1.63 0.49
CA MET A 148 22.02 0.86 1.57
C MET A 148 22.72 1.03 2.92
N ALA A 149 23.72 1.90 3.00
CA ALA A 149 24.48 2.13 4.24
C ALA A 149 23.56 2.70 5.33
N GLY A 150 23.29 1.90 6.37
CA GLY A 150 22.39 2.28 7.47
C GLY A 150 20.90 2.30 7.09
N ALA A 151 20.53 1.67 5.97
CA ALA A 151 19.12 1.55 5.57
C ALA A 151 18.42 0.47 6.40
N SER A 152 17.15 0.74 6.73
CA SER A 152 16.23 -0.22 7.32
C SER A 152 14.97 -0.32 6.46
N LEU A 153 14.21 -1.39 6.63
CA LEU A 153 12.82 -1.41 6.22
C LEU A 153 12.03 -0.66 7.28
N TRP A 154 11.42 0.45 6.90
CA TRP A 154 10.50 1.18 7.76
C TRP A 154 9.07 0.79 7.45
N ILE A 155 8.30 0.55 8.50
CA ILE A 155 6.87 0.25 8.43
C ILE A 155 6.16 1.31 9.26
N GLU A 156 5.18 1.98 8.68
CA GLU A 156 4.28 2.94 9.32
C GLU A 156 2.88 2.34 9.37
N ILE A 157 2.30 2.30 10.57
CA ILE A 157 0.89 1.96 10.80
C ILE A 157 0.10 3.23 10.99
N GLU A 158 -1.00 3.35 10.25
CA GLU A 158 -2.09 4.27 10.53
C GLU A 158 -3.19 3.53 11.30
N THR A 159 -3.52 3.98 12.51
CA THR A 159 -4.58 3.37 13.32
C THR A 159 -5.97 3.73 12.79
N ALA A 160 -7.02 3.05 13.25
CA ALA A 160 -8.41 3.41 12.96
C ALA A 160 -8.79 4.85 13.40
N ARG A 161 -7.97 5.50 14.23
CA ARG A 161 -8.13 6.90 14.64
C ARG A 161 -7.35 7.88 13.78
N GLY A 162 -6.63 7.41 12.76
CA GLY A 162 -5.77 8.20 11.89
C GLY A 162 -4.41 8.56 12.51
N GLU A 163 -4.07 8.00 13.67
CA GLU A 163 -2.75 8.20 14.30
C GLU A 163 -1.69 7.39 13.56
N ARG A 164 -0.48 7.93 13.41
CA ARG A 164 0.61 7.25 12.70
C ARG A 164 1.80 7.00 13.60
N GLN A 165 2.33 5.79 13.53
CA GLN A 165 3.56 5.39 14.19
C GLN A 165 4.38 4.53 13.24
N ALA A 166 5.70 4.66 13.29
CA ALA A 166 6.60 3.87 12.46
C ALA A 166 7.66 3.17 13.30
N ALA A 167 8.17 2.06 12.78
CA ALA A 167 9.31 1.35 13.33
C ALA A 167 10.18 0.78 12.21
N ALA A 168 11.45 0.56 12.55
CA ALA A 168 12.44 -0.03 11.66
C ALA A 168 12.55 -1.55 11.89
N VAL A 169 12.71 -2.28 10.79
CA VAL A 169 13.08 -3.69 10.73
C VAL A 169 14.44 -3.79 10.04
N SER A 170 15.34 -4.57 10.62
CA SER A 170 16.67 -4.82 10.05
C SER A 170 16.57 -5.65 8.77
N LEU A 171 17.47 -5.41 7.82
CA LEU A 171 17.48 -6.07 6.51
C LEU A 171 18.36 -7.34 6.48
N GLU A 172 18.82 -7.83 7.63
CA GLU A 172 19.88 -8.84 7.78
C GLU A 172 19.35 -10.23 8.11
#